data_AF-A0A843DXI8-F1
#
_entry.id   AF-A0A843DXI8-F1
#
_cell.length_a   1.000
_cell.length_b   1.000
_cell.length_c   1.000
_cell.angle_alpha   90.00
_cell.angle_beta   90.00
_cell.angle_gamma   90.00
#
_symmetry.space_group_name_H-M   'P 1'
#
loop_
_entity.id
_entity.type
_entity.pdbx_description
1 polymer ?
#
loop_
_entity_poly.entity_id
_entity_poly.type
_entity_poly.pdbx_seq_one_letter_code
_entity_poly.pdbx_strand_id
1 'polypeptide(L)'
;EVIEATRACRSHGLKVCYHLMPGLPGATPEKDLECFRECFANPDFRPDMLKFYPTLVIPGTRLHEMWENGEYQPYTVEQAVSLLSEMKSIVPDYVRIQRIQRDIPVPEIACGILKSNLRQLVQKNMDEHGMKCRCIRCREVGHTGAVLEDESKLKLETIDYEAAGGTERFISFTYDDSLVGYVRLRTDDTDIASIRELKVFGNETAIGAAAESWQHRGFGKKLVAEAERIARSEKKTQIRITSGIGVREYYASLGYHLEHPYMVKDL
;
A
#
# COMPACT_ATOMS: atom_id res chain seq x y z
N GLU A 1 -11.64 -18.30 1.22
CA GLU A 1 -12.15 -16.91 1.19
C GLU A 1 -11.09 -15.84 0.93
N VAL A 2 -10.26 -15.41 1.91
CA VAL A 2 -9.32 -14.26 1.72
C VAL A 2 -8.36 -14.46 0.55
N ILE A 3 -7.75 -15.64 0.46
CA ILE A 3 -6.84 -16.02 -0.63
C ILE A 3 -7.55 -15.98 -1.99
N GLU A 4 -8.75 -16.55 -2.07
CA GLU A 4 -9.55 -16.59 -3.30
C GLU A 4 -9.97 -15.18 -3.75
N ALA A 5 -10.44 -14.35 -2.82
CA ALA A 5 -10.79 -12.97 -3.10
C ALA A 5 -9.58 -12.13 -3.54
N THR A 6 -8.41 -12.39 -2.95
CA THR A 6 -7.15 -11.75 -3.34
C THR A 6 -6.74 -12.13 -4.75
N ARG A 7 -6.80 -13.43 -5.07
CA ARG A 7 -6.53 -13.96 -6.41
C ARG A 7 -7.47 -13.38 -7.45
N ALA A 8 -8.78 -13.36 -7.17
CA ALA A 8 -9.79 -12.80 -8.05
C ALA A 8 -9.58 -11.29 -8.28
N CYS A 9 -9.28 -10.52 -7.24
CA CYS A 9 -8.98 -9.09 -7.39
C CYS A 9 -7.73 -8.87 -8.25
N ARG A 10 -6.64 -9.58 -7.97
CA ARG A 10 -5.37 -9.44 -8.70
C ARG A 10 -5.52 -9.84 -10.17
N SER A 11 -6.21 -10.94 -10.46
CA SER A 11 -6.44 -11.39 -11.84
C SER A 11 -7.31 -10.42 -12.64
N HIS A 12 -8.16 -9.62 -12.00
CA HIS A 12 -8.94 -8.55 -12.64
C HIS A 12 -8.24 -7.19 -12.65
N GLY A 13 -6.95 -7.15 -12.28
CA GLY A 13 -6.16 -5.93 -12.28
C GLY A 13 -6.49 -4.96 -11.14
N LEU A 14 -7.23 -5.40 -10.11
CA LEU A 14 -7.60 -4.56 -8.97
C LEU A 14 -6.51 -4.52 -7.91
N LYS A 15 -6.46 -3.42 -7.18
CA LYS A 15 -5.61 -3.25 -6.00
C LYS A 15 -6.24 -3.91 -4.78
N VAL A 16 -5.44 -4.54 -3.94
CA VAL A 16 -5.90 -5.29 -2.76
C VAL A 16 -5.42 -4.59 -1.49
N CYS A 17 -6.37 -4.24 -0.62
CA CYS A 17 -6.10 -3.64 0.68
C CYS A 17 -6.60 -4.57 1.78
N TYR A 18 -5.72 -4.97 2.69
CA TYR A 18 -6.13 -5.72 3.87
C TYR A 18 -6.42 -4.79 5.03
N HIS A 19 -7.53 -5.07 5.70
CA HIS A 19 -7.88 -4.47 6.96
C HIS A 19 -7.47 -5.42 8.06
N LEU A 20 -6.41 -5.06 8.80
CA LEU A 20 -5.85 -5.87 9.86
C LEU A 20 -6.25 -5.29 11.20
N MET A 21 -6.76 -6.17 12.06
CA MET A 21 -7.21 -5.82 13.41
C MET A 21 -6.40 -6.58 14.46
N PRO A 22 -5.23 -6.08 14.87
CA PRO A 22 -4.49 -6.67 15.99
C PRO A 22 -5.32 -6.69 17.27
N GLY A 23 -5.15 -7.75 18.07
CA GLY A 23 -5.81 -7.89 19.36
C GLY A 23 -7.28 -8.33 19.28
N LEU A 24 -7.65 -9.11 18.27
CA LEU A 24 -8.95 -9.81 18.29
C LEU A 24 -9.02 -10.81 19.47
N PRO A 25 -10.22 -11.24 19.88
CA PRO A 25 -10.35 -12.25 20.94
C PRO A 25 -9.48 -13.49 20.71
N GLY A 26 -8.68 -13.85 21.72
CA GLY A 26 -7.75 -14.99 21.67
C GLY A 26 -6.41 -14.72 20.98
N ALA A 27 -6.20 -13.52 20.42
CA ALA A 27 -4.93 -13.10 19.86
C ALA A 27 -3.93 -12.69 20.96
N THR A 28 -2.64 -12.80 20.64
CA THR A 28 -1.54 -12.20 21.42
C THR A 28 -0.64 -11.42 20.47
N PRO A 29 0.14 -10.43 20.95
CA PRO A 29 1.04 -9.67 20.09
C PRO A 29 1.97 -10.55 19.25
N GLU A 30 2.46 -11.65 19.82
CA GLU A 30 3.34 -12.60 19.15
C GLU A 30 2.61 -13.31 18.00
N LYS A 31 1.38 -13.79 18.24
CA LYS A 31 0.55 -14.44 17.21
C LYS A 31 0.15 -13.47 16.11
N ASP A 32 -0.20 -12.23 16.46
CA ASP A 32 -0.52 -11.19 15.48
C ASP A 32 0.70 -10.89 14.60
N LEU A 33 1.89 -10.81 15.18
CA LEU A 33 3.13 -10.59 14.44
C LEU A 33 3.48 -11.78 13.53
N GLU A 34 3.26 -13.01 14.00
CA GLU A 34 3.43 -14.23 13.19
C GLU A 34 2.46 -14.25 12.00
N CYS A 35 1.18 -13.98 12.23
CA CYS A 35 0.18 -13.88 11.17
C CYS A 35 0.53 -12.77 10.17
N PHE A 36 1.08 -11.66 10.66
CA PHE A 36 1.51 -10.56 9.81
C PHE A 36 2.73 -10.92 8.95
N ARG A 37 3.69 -11.68 9.49
CA ARG A 37 4.82 -12.23 8.71
C ARG A 37 4.32 -13.17 7.61
N GLU A 38 3.36 -14.04 7.93
CA GLU A 38 2.75 -14.96 6.97
C GLU A 38 2.11 -14.22 5.78
N CYS A 39 1.48 -13.06 6.01
CA CYS A 39 0.89 -12.25 4.95
C CYS A 39 1.88 -11.84 3.84
N PHE A 40 3.18 -11.83 4.12
CA PHE A 40 4.23 -11.48 3.14
C PHE A 40 5.10 -12.66 2.75
N ALA A 41 5.26 -13.65 3.63
CA ALA A 41 5.96 -14.89 3.31
C ALA A 41 5.20 -15.70 2.25
N ASN A 42 3.89 -15.84 2.42
CA ASN A 42 3.05 -16.66 1.57
C ASN A 42 2.52 -15.87 0.35
N PRO A 43 2.79 -16.32 -0.88
CA PRO A 43 2.38 -15.63 -2.11
C PRO A 43 0.85 -15.54 -2.29
N ASP A 44 0.05 -16.34 -1.59
CA ASP A 44 -1.40 -16.27 -1.69
C ASP A 44 -2.02 -15.01 -1.06
N PHE A 45 -1.26 -14.25 -0.27
CA PHE A 45 -1.70 -13.00 0.39
C PHE A 45 -1.08 -11.75 -0.26
N ARG A 46 0.13 -11.37 0.17
CA ARG A 46 0.95 -10.22 -0.29
C ARG A 46 0.10 -9.02 -0.72
N PRO A 47 -0.68 -8.38 0.17
CA PRO A 47 -1.56 -7.26 -0.21
C PRO A 47 -0.76 -6.04 -0.68
N ASP A 48 -1.35 -5.19 -1.53
CA ASP A 48 -0.70 -3.93 -1.95
C ASP A 48 -0.75 -2.85 -0.86
N MET A 49 -1.78 -2.93 -0.01
CA MET A 49 -2.12 -1.89 0.96
C MET A 49 -2.59 -2.48 2.28
N LEU A 50 -2.35 -1.73 3.36
CA LEU A 50 -2.74 -2.11 4.72
C LEU A 50 -3.50 -0.97 5.42
N LYS A 51 -4.45 -1.35 6.25
CA LYS A 51 -5.05 -0.51 7.31
C LYS A 51 -4.90 -1.26 8.63
N PHE A 52 -4.18 -0.67 9.58
CA PHE A 52 -4.02 -1.23 10.93
C PHE A 52 -5.00 -0.58 11.89
N TYR A 53 -6.06 -1.29 12.26
CA TYR A 53 -7.03 -0.83 13.26
C TYR A 53 -6.98 -1.79 14.46
N PRO A 54 -6.13 -1.54 15.47
CA PRO A 54 -6.16 -2.31 16.71
C PRO A 54 -7.59 -2.40 17.23
N THR A 55 -7.97 -3.58 17.71
CA THR A 55 -9.35 -3.90 18.04
C THR A 55 -9.84 -3.01 19.19
N LEU A 56 -11.00 -2.39 18.98
CA LEU A 56 -11.66 -1.52 19.95
C LEU A 56 -12.97 -2.15 20.42
N VAL A 57 -13.31 -1.96 21.68
CA VAL A 57 -14.60 -2.36 22.23
C VAL A 57 -15.59 -1.21 22.02
N ILE A 58 -16.66 -1.49 21.27
CA ILE A 58 -17.72 -0.53 20.95
C ILE A 58 -19.01 -1.00 21.61
N PRO A 59 -19.75 -0.13 22.35
CA PRO A 59 -21.02 -0.49 22.96
C PRO A 59 -21.99 -1.14 21.97
N GLY A 60 -22.75 -2.14 22.44
CA GLY A 60 -23.75 -2.86 21.63
C GLY A 60 -23.18 -3.87 20.63
N THR A 61 -21.89 -4.20 20.72
CA THR A 61 -21.28 -5.27 19.93
C THR A 61 -21.06 -6.53 20.78
N ARG A 62 -20.93 -7.70 20.13
CA ARG A 62 -20.55 -8.93 20.82
C ARG A 62 -19.24 -8.81 21.60
N LEU A 63 -18.32 -7.99 21.09
CA LEU A 63 -17.04 -7.72 21.75
C LEU A 63 -17.20 -6.92 23.06
N HIS A 64 -18.23 -6.07 23.14
CA HIS A 64 -18.60 -5.38 24.37
C HIS A 64 -19.10 -6.35 25.43
N GLU A 65 -19.98 -7.28 25.06
CA GLU A 65 -20.47 -8.32 25.98
C GLU A 65 -19.32 -9.17 26.53
N MET A 66 -18.39 -9.58 25.66
CA MET A 66 -17.20 -10.34 26.08
C MET A 66 -16.31 -9.53 27.04
N TRP A 67 -16.16 -8.23 26.80
CA TRP A 67 -15.40 -7.36 27.68
C TRP A 67 -16.09 -7.16 29.04
N GLU A 68 -17.41 -6.93 29.06
CA GLU A 68 -18.20 -6.79 30.29
C GLU A 68 -18.14 -8.07 31.15
N ASN A 69 -18.07 -9.24 30.51
CA ASN A 69 -17.92 -10.53 31.19
C ASN A 69 -16.48 -10.88 31.59
N GLY A 70 -15.50 -10.04 31.26
CA GLY A 70 -14.08 -10.30 31.52
C GLY A 70 -13.43 -11.36 30.61
N GLU A 71 -14.10 -11.77 29.53
CA GLU A 71 -13.63 -12.75 28.55
C GLU A 71 -12.68 -12.15 27.50
N TYR A 72 -12.67 -10.82 27.36
CA TYR A 72 -11.86 -10.11 26.38
C TYR A 72 -11.27 -8.84 26.98
N GLN A 73 -9.98 -8.63 26.72
CA GLN A 73 -9.26 -7.39 27.05
C GLN A 73 -8.58 -6.88 25.79
N PRO A 74 -8.92 -5.67 25.29
CA PRO A 74 -8.21 -5.09 24.16
C PRO A 74 -6.78 -4.73 24.54
N TYR A 75 -5.90 -4.64 23.54
CA TYR A 75 -4.51 -4.20 23.75
C TYR A 75 -4.42 -2.82 24.36
N THR A 76 -3.42 -2.64 25.23
CA THR A 76 -3.02 -1.32 25.70
C THR A 76 -2.35 -0.54 24.57
N VAL A 77 -2.19 0.78 24.77
CA VAL A 77 -1.48 1.63 23.82
C VAL A 77 -0.04 1.15 23.63
N GLU A 78 0.63 0.78 24.71
CA GLU A 78 2.03 0.34 24.72
C GLU A 78 2.20 -0.96 23.93
N GLN A 79 1.32 -1.94 24.15
CA GLN A 79 1.31 -3.21 23.39
C GLN A 79 1.10 -2.95 21.90
N ALA A 80 0.12 -2.12 21.54
CA ALA A 80 -0.15 -1.80 20.15
C ALA A 80 0.99 -1.00 19.50
N VAL A 81 1.62 -0.08 20.23
CA VAL A 81 2.75 0.70 19.73
C VAL A 81 3.95 -0.20 19.45
N SER A 82 4.29 -1.09 20.38
CA SER A 82 5.38 -2.06 20.19
C SER A 82 5.10 -2.95 18.98
N LEU A 83 3.94 -3.60 18.95
CA LEU A 83 3.55 -4.53 17.90
C LEU A 83 3.53 -3.86 16.52
N LEU A 84 2.92 -2.69 16.40
CA LEU A 84 2.83 -1.98 15.13
C LEU A 84 4.19 -1.45 14.66
N SER A 85 5.12 -1.14 15.58
CA SER A 85 6.49 -0.76 15.22
C SER A 85 7.24 -1.91 14.57
N GLU A 86 7.12 -3.12 15.14
CA GLU A 86 7.69 -4.35 14.58
C GLU A 86 7.03 -4.74 13.26
N MET A 87 5.70 -4.66 13.17
CA MET A 87 4.99 -4.90 11.91
C MET A 87 5.47 -3.92 10.84
N LYS A 88 5.55 -2.62 11.14
CA LYS A 88 6.01 -1.60 10.18
C LYS A 88 7.46 -1.82 9.71
N SER A 89 8.34 -2.34 10.56
CA SER A 89 9.74 -2.52 10.22
C SER A 89 9.98 -3.62 9.17
N ILE A 90 9.04 -4.57 9.04
CA ILE A 90 9.13 -5.66 8.06
C ILE A 90 8.25 -5.47 6.82
N VAL A 91 7.53 -4.33 6.72
CA VAL A 91 6.65 -4.07 5.57
C VAL A 91 7.48 -3.89 4.28
N PRO A 92 7.20 -4.68 3.22
CA PRO A 92 7.91 -4.55 1.95
C PRO A 92 7.74 -3.19 1.28
N ASP A 93 8.73 -2.82 0.48
CA ASP A 93 8.82 -1.55 -0.25
C ASP A 93 7.61 -1.28 -1.18
N TYR A 94 6.95 -2.33 -1.69
CA TYR A 94 5.77 -2.23 -2.57
C TYR A 94 4.45 -2.00 -1.83
N VAL A 95 4.43 -2.03 -0.49
CA VAL A 95 3.20 -1.97 0.31
C VAL A 95 2.95 -0.56 0.81
N ARG A 96 1.68 -0.10 0.77
CA ARG A 96 1.27 1.19 1.34
C ARG A 96 0.42 1.02 2.58
N ILE A 97 0.89 1.53 3.72
CA ILE A 97 0.10 1.59 4.96
C ILE A 97 -0.77 2.85 4.92
N GLN A 98 -2.04 2.69 4.53
CA GLN A 98 -2.96 3.81 4.37
C GLN A 98 -3.25 4.50 5.71
N ARG A 99 -3.56 3.72 6.74
CA ARG A 99 -4.02 4.25 8.02
C ARG A 99 -3.55 3.35 9.17
N ILE A 100 -3.24 3.99 10.28
CA ILE A 100 -2.99 3.36 11.57
C ILE A 100 -3.98 4.05 12.50
N GLN A 101 -4.87 3.26 13.11
CA GLN A 101 -6.07 3.68 13.84
C GLN A 101 -7.27 4.03 12.94
N ARG A 102 -8.49 3.85 13.49
CA ARG A 102 -9.76 4.23 12.86
C ARG A 102 -10.23 5.58 13.41
N ASP A 103 -10.92 6.36 12.58
CA ASP A 103 -11.57 7.61 12.97
C ASP A 103 -12.91 7.29 13.68
N ILE A 104 -12.85 6.77 14.91
CA ILE A 104 -14.02 6.60 15.80
C ILE A 104 -13.95 7.69 16.88
N PRO A 105 -15.04 8.45 17.11
CA PRO A 105 -15.10 9.39 18.23
C PRO A 105 -14.82 8.69 19.56
N VAL A 106 -13.93 9.24 20.39
CA VAL A 106 -13.56 8.68 21.69
C VAL A 106 -14.78 8.36 22.59
N PRO A 107 -15.84 9.19 22.65
CA PRO A 107 -17.03 8.87 23.44
C PRO A 107 -17.78 7.60 23.02
N GLU A 108 -17.56 7.11 21.81
CA GLU A 108 -18.18 5.87 21.29
C GLU A 108 -17.34 4.61 21.60
N ILE A 109 -16.19 4.75 22.24
CA ILE A 109 -15.29 3.64 22.56
C ILE A 109 -15.45 3.29 24.04
N ALA A 110 -15.94 2.07 24.32
CA ALA A 110 -16.06 1.55 25.68
C ALA A 110 -14.68 1.20 26.28
N CYS A 111 -13.81 0.56 25.48
CA CYS A 111 -12.46 0.17 25.90
C CYS A 111 -11.51 0.03 24.70
N GLY A 112 -10.21 0.20 24.93
CA GLY A 112 -9.14 0.07 23.94
C GLY A 112 -8.30 1.33 23.80
N ILE A 113 -7.82 1.60 22.59
CA ILE A 113 -6.93 2.74 22.30
C ILE A 113 -7.74 4.02 22.09
N LEU A 114 -7.72 4.90 23.09
CA LEU A 114 -8.41 6.19 23.06
C LEU A 114 -7.57 7.34 22.49
N LYS A 115 -6.25 7.16 22.37
CA LYS A 115 -5.35 8.20 21.83
C LYS A 115 -5.52 8.32 20.33
N SER A 116 -5.80 9.51 19.80
CA SER A 116 -6.03 9.77 18.36
C SER A 116 -4.77 9.83 17.49
N ASN A 117 -3.58 9.79 18.10
CA ASN A 117 -2.31 9.99 17.42
C ASN A 117 -1.43 8.72 17.38
N LEU A 118 -2.03 7.54 17.32
CA LEU A 118 -1.30 6.26 17.39
C LEU A 118 -0.16 6.16 16.36
N ARG A 119 -0.36 6.68 15.14
CA ARG A 119 0.70 6.71 14.11
C ARG A 119 1.96 7.46 14.56
N GLN A 120 1.81 8.57 15.28
CA GLN A 120 2.94 9.35 15.80
C GLN A 120 3.65 8.60 16.91
N LEU A 121 2.90 7.94 17.80
CA LEU A 121 3.47 7.12 18.87
C LEU A 121 4.28 5.94 18.32
N VAL A 122 3.74 5.25 17.31
CA VAL A 122 4.46 4.18 16.60
C VAL A 122 5.74 4.73 15.94
N GLN A 123 5.66 5.88 15.26
CA GLN A 123 6.85 6.45 14.63
C GLN A 123 7.93 6.80 15.67
N LYS A 124 7.54 7.45 16.76
CA LYS A 124 8.45 7.78 17.86
C LYS A 124 9.12 6.52 18.43
N ASN A 125 8.34 5.46 18.69
CA ASN A 125 8.87 4.21 19.20
C ASN A 125 9.85 3.55 18.21
N MET A 126 9.54 3.56 16.91
CA MET A 126 10.47 3.09 15.87
C MET A 126 11.79 3.87 15.90
N ASP A 127 11.73 5.20 15.98
CA ASP A 127 12.91 6.06 16.01
C ASP A 127 13.78 5.81 17.25
N GLU A 128 13.16 5.67 18.43
CA GLU A 128 13.84 5.36 19.70
C GLU A 128 14.56 4.00 19.69
N HIS A 129 14.06 3.04 18.91
CA HIS A 129 14.61 1.68 18.80
C HIS A 129 15.41 1.46 17.51
N GLY A 130 15.71 2.52 16.75
CA GLY A 130 16.49 2.43 15.51
C GLY A 130 15.80 1.64 14.37
N MET A 131 14.49 1.46 14.44
CA MET A 131 13.70 0.78 13.40
C MET A 131 13.38 1.73 12.26
N LYS A 132 13.37 1.21 11.03
CA LYS A 132 12.97 1.98 9.84
C LYS A 132 11.76 1.35 9.17
N CYS A 133 10.87 2.17 8.63
CA CYS A 133 9.72 1.70 7.86
C CYS A 133 9.96 1.97 6.37
N ARG A 134 9.93 0.93 5.53
CA ARG A 134 10.13 1.06 4.08
C ARG A 134 8.86 1.05 3.24
N CYS A 135 7.68 1.02 3.88
CA CYS A 135 6.41 1.13 3.17
C CYS A 135 6.35 2.39 2.29
N ILE A 136 5.56 2.34 1.22
CA ILE A 136 5.34 3.44 0.26
C ILE A 136 5.10 4.76 0.98
N ARG A 137 4.17 4.80 1.96
CA ARG A 137 3.77 6.03 2.67
C ARG A 137 4.94 6.74 3.35
N CYS A 138 5.90 6.00 3.90
CA CYS A 138 7.05 6.57 4.59
C CYS A 138 8.13 7.10 3.64
N ARG A 139 8.04 6.76 2.35
CA ARG A 139 9.01 7.16 1.33
C ARG A 139 8.44 8.12 0.29
N GLU A 140 7.12 8.34 0.20
CA GLU A 140 6.53 9.27 -0.78
C GLU A 140 7.22 10.64 -0.70
N VAL A 141 7.64 11.22 -1.83
CA VAL A 141 8.37 12.51 -1.85
C VAL A 141 7.63 13.64 -1.12
N GLY A 142 6.30 13.66 -1.16
CA GLY A 142 5.48 14.63 -0.41
C GLY A 142 5.55 14.44 1.11
N HIS A 143 5.90 13.25 1.60
CA HIS A 143 6.08 12.97 3.02
C HIS A 143 7.53 13.14 3.48
N THR A 144 8.51 12.86 2.61
CA THR A 144 9.94 13.03 2.95
C THR A 144 10.41 14.48 2.80
N GLY A 145 9.67 15.31 2.03
CA GLY A 145 10.07 16.68 1.73
C GLY A 145 11.21 16.77 0.72
N ALA A 146 11.51 15.69 -0.01
CA ALA A 146 12.59 15.66 -0.97
C ALA A 146 12.33 16.62 -2.15
N VAL A 147 13.34 17.43 -2.47
CA VAL A 147 13.33 18.33 -3.62
C VAL A 147 14.14 17.69 -4.75
N LEU A 148 13.50 17.49 -5.90
CA LEU A 148 14.07 16.82 -7.06
C LEU A 148 14.86 17.82 -7.92
N GLU A 149 16.08 18.15 -7.49
CA GLU A 149 16.94 19.13 -8.19
C GLU A 149 17.96 18.47 -9.14
N ASP A 150 18.44 17.27 -8.80
CA ASP A 150 19.49 16.57 -9.54
C ASP A 150 18.98 15.29 -10.21
N GLU A 151 18.78 15.33 -11.53
CA GLU A 151 18.29 14.18 -12.29
C GLU A 151 19.21 12.95 -12.20
N SER A 152 20.50 13.11 -11.94
CA SER A 152 21.44 11.97 -11.84
C SER A 152 21.17 11.06 -10.63
N LYS A 153 20.47 11.59 -9.61
CA LYS A 153 20.05 10.83 -8.43
C LYS A 153 18.78 10.03 -8.64
N LEU A 154 18.06 10.28 -9.74
CA LEU A 154 16.84 9.58 -10.06
C LEU A 154 17.16 8.18 -10.56
N LYS A 155 16.60 7.16 -9.91
CA LYS A 155 16.77 5.75 -10.26
C LYS A 155 15.45 5.13 -10.63
N LEU A 156 15.47 4.30 -11.67
CA LEU A 156 14.36 3.43 -12.02
C LEU A 156 14.68 2.03 -11.48
N GLU A 157 13.84 1.55 -10.57
CA GLU A 157 14.03 0.28 -9.87
C GLU A 157 12.81 -0.61 -10.08
N THR A 158 13.02 -1.92 -10.04
CA THR A 158 11.95 -2.91 -10.16
C THR A 158 12.09 -3.95 -9.06
N ILE A 159 11.00 -4.21 -8.33
CA ILE A 159 10.90 -5.29 -7.36
C ILE A 159 9.91 -6.31 -7.89
N ASP A 160 10.40 -7.52 -8.17
CA ASP A 160 9.60 -8.65 -8.62
C ASP A 160 9.21 -9.53 -7.43
N TYR A 161 7.94 -9.94 -7.36
CA TYR A 161 7.45 -10.88 -6.36
C TYR A 161 6.26 -11.68 -6.89
N GLU A 162 6.20 -12.96 -6.53
CA GLU A 162 5.03 -13.78 -6.83
C GLU A 162 3.84 -13.35 -5.96
N ALA A 163 2.64 -13.29 -6.52
CA ALA A 163 1.42 -13.12 -5.75
C ALA A 163 0.23 -13.76 -6.45
N ALA A 164 -0.50 -14.60 -5.72
CA ALA A 164 -1.74 -15.24 -6.16
C ALA A 164 -1.65 -15.85 -7.58
N GLY A 165 -0.65 -16.70 -7.80
CA GLY A 165 -0.46 -17.44 -9.05
C GLY A 165 0.00 -16.61 -10.26
N GLY A 166 0.58 -15.42 -10.03
CA GLY A 166 1.23 -14.63 -11.08
C GLY A 166 2.39 -13.83 -10.51
N THR A 167 3.06 -13.08 -11.38
CA THR A 167 4.22 -12.25 -11.04
C THR A 167 3.82 -10.79 -11.01
N GLU A 168 4.14 -10.12 -9.90
CA GLU A 168 3.96 -8.70 -9.71
C GLU A 168 5.30 -7.99 -9.82
N ARG A 169 5.29 -6.83 -10.48
CA ARG A 169 6.44 -5.95 -10.63
C ARG A 169 6.08 -4.59 -10.12
N PHE A 170 6.74 -4.20 -9.06
CA PHE A 170 6.68 -2.85 -8.54
C PHE A 170 7.81 -2.05 -9.16
N ILE A 171 7.48 -1.33 -10.24
CA ILE A 171 8.43 -0.51 -10.99
C ILE A 171 8.31 0.90 -10.45
N SER A 172 9.41 1.50 -9.98
CA SER A 172 9.37 2.78 -9.30
C SER A 172 10.52 3.71 -9.68
N PHE A 173 10.22 5.00 -9.70
CA PHE A 173 11.24 6.04 -9.64
C PHE A 173 11.54 6.40 -8.19
N THR A 174 12.81 6.31 -7.82
CA THR A 174 13.33 6.75 -6.52
C THR A 174 14.32 7.90 -6.71
N TYR A 175 14.38 8.80 -5.75
CA TYR A 175 15.36 9.89 -5.64
C TYR A 175 15.97 9.79 -4.26
N ASP A 176 17.24 9.42 -4.19
CA ASP A 176 17.86 8.91 -2.97
C ASP A 176 16.98 7.77 -2.37
N ASP A 177 16.41 7.94 -1.17
CA ASP A 177 15.48 6.97 -0.56
C ASP A 177 13.99 7.32 -0.74
N SER A 178 13.70 8.43 -1.42
CA SER A 178 12.34 8.95 -1.61
C SER A 178 11.69 8.40 -2.89
N LEU A 179 10.44 7.99 -2.78
CA LEU A 179 9.63 7.43 -3.86
C LEU A 179 8.88 8.55 -4.61
N VAL A 180 9.27 8.76 -5.87
CA VAL A 180 8.70 9.78 -6.76
C VAL A 180 7.40 9.30 -7.40
N GLY A 181 7.37 8.04 -7.81
CA GLY A 181 6.20 7.42 -8.42
C GLY A 181 6.46 5.95 -8.72
N TYR A 182 5.39 5.21 -8.99
CA TYR A 182 5.46 3.79 -9.30
C TYR A 182 4.32 3.34 -10.21
N VAL A 183 4.52 2.18 -10.83
CA VAL A 183 3.50 1.40 -11.52
C VAL A 183 3.53 -0.04 -11.01
N ARG A 184 2.35 -0.63 -10.81
CA ARG A 184 2.19 -2.06 -10.48
C ARG A 184 1.82 -2.81 -11.75
N LEU A 185 2.76 -3.56 -12.29
CA LEU A 185 2.54 -4.44 -13.43
C LEU A 185 2.34 -5.87 -12.94
N ARG A 186 1.32 -6.55 -13.43
CA ARG A 186 1.09 -7.98 -13.21
C ARG A 186 1.14 -8.72 -14.54
N THR A 187 1.80 -9.87 -14.53
CA THR A 187 1.72 -10.88 -15.58
C THR A 187 1.43 -12.25 -14.96
N ASP A 188 0.81 -13.13 -15.72
CA ASP A 188 0.56 -14.53 -15.39
C ASP A 188 0.67 -15.37 -16.67
N ASP A 189 0.10 -16.57 -16.72
CA ASP A 189 0.19 -17.43 -17.91
C ASP A 189 -0.68 -16.95 -19.09
N THR A 190 -1.47 -15.89 -18.92
CA THR A 190 -2.27 -15.32 -20.02
C THR A 190 -1.42 -14.44 -20.94
N ASP A 191 -1.91 -14.16 -22.15
CA ASP A 191 -1.24 -13.24 -23.08
C ASP A 191 -1.37 -11.76 -22.69
N ILE A 192 -2.09 -11.45 -21.61
CA ILE A 192 -2.47 -10.08 -21.23
C ILE A 192 -1.71 -9.65 -19.97
N ALA A 193 -0.93 -8.58 -20.10
CA ALA A 193 -0.38 -7.85 -18.96
C ALA A 193 -1.42 -6.91 -18.33
N SER A 194 -1.36 -6.72 -17.01
CA SER A 194 -2.26 -5.81 -16.29
C SER A 194 -1.48 -4.76 -15.49
N ILE A 195 -1.63 -3.48 -15.84
CA ILE A 195 -1.26 -2.37 -14.97
C ILE A 195 -2.39 -2.14 -13.96
N ARG A 196 -2.09 -2.41 -12.70
CA ARG A 196 -3.04 -2.40 -11.58
C ARG A 196 -3.13 -1.05 -10.90
N GLU A 197 -2.03 -0.29 -10.97
CA GLU A 197 -1.90 1.03 -10.39
C GLU A 197 -0.80 1.80 -11.09
N LEU A 198 -1.06 3.07 -11.40
CA LEU A 198 -0.04 4.06 -11.67
C LEU A 198 -0.22 5.19 -10.66
N LYS A 199 0.85 5.57 -9.97
CA LYS A 199 0.84 6.69 -9.04
C LYS A 199 2.12 7.49 -9.18
N VAL A 200 1.98 8.77 -9.47
CA VAL A 200 3.04 9.76 -9.37
C VAL A 200 2.69 10.69 -8.21
N PHE A 201 3.65 10.94 -7.32
CA PHE A 201 3.48 11.85 -6.20
C PHE A 201 3.87 13.26 -6.63
N GLY A 202 3.00 14.23 -6.33
CA GLY A 202 3.38 15.64 -6.35
C GLY A 202 4.02 16.04 -5.02
N ASN A 203 4.68 17.19 -4.97
CA ASN A 203 4.91 17.87 -3.71
C ASN A 203 3.56 18.43 -3.33
N GLU A 204 3.11 18.09 -2.13
CA GLU A 204 2.24 18.98 -1.41
C GLU A 204 3.06 20.26 -1.22
N THR A 205 2.82 21.27 -2.08
CA THR A 205 3.38 22.60 -1.88
C THR A 205 3.06 23.00 -0.45
N ALA A 206 4.10 23.20 0.36
CA ALA A 206 3.94 23.92 1.61
C ALA A 206 3.13 25.18 1.30
N ILE A 207 2.04 25.39 2.04
CA ILE A 207 1.09 26.48 1.83
C ILE A 207 1.90 27.78 1.63
N GLY A 208 1.89 28.34 0.41
CA GLY A 208 2.55 29.60 0.08
C GLY A 208 3.80 29.55 -0.82
N ALA A 209 4.31 28.39 -1.26
CA ALA A 209 5.42 28.34 -2.21
C ALA A 209 4.92 28.10 -3.65
N ALA A 210 5.36 28.96 -4.59
CA ALA A 210 4.99 28.94 -6.00
C ALA A 210 5.23 27.56 -6.64
N ALA A 211 4.19 27.05 -7.29
CA ALA A 211 4.12 25.73 -7.91
C ALA A 211 4.83 25.68 -9.27
N GLU A 212 6.14 25.87 -9.29
CA GLU A 212 6.97 25.49 -10.44
C GLU A 212 7.99 24.45 -10.01
N SER A 213 7.50 23.29 -9.58
CA SER A 213 8.37 22.16 -9.28
C SER A 213 8.38 21.18 -10.44
N TRP A 214 9.53 20.54 -10.64
CA TRP A 214 9.91 19.57 -11.68
C TRP A 214 8.97 18.35 -11.89
N GLN A 215 7.80 18.33 -11.27
CA GLN A 215 6.88 17.21 -11.13
C GLN A 215 6.15 16.79 -12.40
N HIS A 216 6.22 17.58 -13.48
CA HIS A 216 5.55 17.29 -14.76
C HIS A 216 6.47 16.66 -15.83
N ARG A 217 7.65 16.15 -15.48
CA ARG A 217 8.61 15.49 -16.42
C ARG A 217 8.19 14.11 -16.96
N GLY A 218 6.89 13.84 -16.99
CA GLY A 218 6.36 12.63 -17.63
C GLY A 218 6.76 11.32 -16.93
N PHE A 219 7.04 11.34 -15.62
CA PHE A 219 7.34 10.11 -14.87
C PHE A 219 6.28 9.03 -15.06
N GLY A 220 5.00 9.40 -15.06
CA GLY A 220 3.92 8.47 -15.35
C GLY A 220 4.06 7.81 -16.73
N LYS A 221 4.40 8.59 -17.77
CA LYS A 221 4.60 8.08 -19.12
C LYS A 221 5.82 7.16 -19.19
N LYS A 222 6.92 7.51 -18.52
CA LYS A 222 8.14 6.68 -18.44
C LYS A 222 7.86 5.36 -17.71
N LEU A 223 7.09 5.38 -16.61
CA LEU A 223 6.69 4.18 -15.88
C LEU A 223 5.80 3.26 -16.72
N VAL A 224 4.79 3.82 -17.42
CA VAL A 224 3.94 3.04 -18.34
C VAL A 224 4.77 2.46 -19.47
N ALA A 225 5.68 3.23 -20.07
CA ALA A 225 6.56 2.74 -21.14
C ALA A 225 7.47 1.59 -20.65
N GLU A 226 7.98 1.66 -19.42
CA GLU A 226 8.77 0.57 -18.85
C GLU A 226 7.91 -0.68 -18.59
N ALA A 227 6.67 -0.50 -18.10
CA ALA A 227 5.74 -1.61 -17.94
C ALA A 227 5.41 -2.28 -19.29
N GLU A 228 5.20 -1.50 -20.35
CA GLU A 228 5.01 -2.02 -21.72
C GLU A 228 6.25 -2.77 -22.22
N ARG A 229 7.46 -2.24 -21.97
CA ARG A 229 8.73 -2.89 -22.35
C ARG A 229 8.89 -4.24 -21.67
N ILE A 230 8.62 -4.31 -20.37
CA ILE A 230 8.70 -5.55 -19.59
C ILE A 230 7.65 -6.56 -20.07
N ALA A 231 6.40 -6.13 -20.25
CA ALA A 231 5.33 -6.98 -20.77
C ALA A 231 5.69 -7.60 -22.15
N ARG A 232 6.28 -6.82 -23.07
CA ARG A 232 6.80 -7.32 -24.36
C ARG A 232 7.91 -8.35 -24.19
N SER A 233 8.84 -8.11 -23.26
CA SER A 233 9.93 -9.05 -22.99
C SER A 233 9.43 -10.39 -22.44
N GLU A 234 8.26 -10.38 -21.79
CA GLU A 234 7.52 -11.55 -21.31
C GLU A 234 6.53 -12.11 -22.32
N LYS A 235 6.62 -11.69 -23.58
CA LYS A 235 5.81 -12.16 -24.71
C LYS A 235 4.31 -11.93 -24.54
N LYS A 236 3.91 -10.92 -23.75
CA LYS A 236 2.52 -10.48 -23.69
C LYS A 236 2.16 -9.75 -24.98
N THR A 237 0.97 -10.03 -25.51
CA THR A 237 0.48 -9.46 -26.77
C THR A 237 -0.39 -8.23 -26.54
N GLN A 238 -0.90 -8.07 -25.31
CA GLN A 238 -1.76 -6.96 -24.94
C GLN A 238 -1.49 -6.52 -23.51
N ILE A 239 -1.74 -5.25 -23.23
CA ILE A 239 -1.70 -4.68 -21.88
C ILE A 239 -2.99 -3.93 -21.59
N ARG A 240 -3.51 -4.13 -20.38
CA ARG A 240 -4.71 -3.44 -19.89
C ARG A 240 -4.44 -2.69 -18.60
N ILE A 241 -5.24 -1.65 -18.36
CA ILE A 241 -5.11 -0.77 -17.20
C ILE A 241 -6.44 -0.64 -16.48
N THR A 242 -6.42 -0.89 -15.17
CA THR A 242 -7.53 -0.55 -14.27
C THR A 242 -7.54 0.95 -14.01
N SER A 243 -8.29 1.68 -14.84
CA SER A 243 -8.31 3.14 -14.85
C SER A 243 -9.59 3.70 -14.22
N GLY A 244 -9.44 4.65 -13.30
CA GLY A 244 -10.56 5.46 -12.83
C GLY A 244 -11.09 6.35 -13.96
N ILE A 245 -12.40 6.65 -13.95
CA ILE A 245 -13.08 7.37 -15.04
C ILE A 245 -12.34 8.68 -15.38
N GLY A 246 -11.96 9.48 -14.37
CA GLY A 246 -11.31 10.77 -14.55
C GLY A 246 -9.85 10.74 -15.02
N VAL A 247 -9.25 9.56 -15.21
CA VAL A 247 -7.86 9.42 -15.71
C VAL A 247 -7.77 8.64 -17.01
N ARG A 248 -8.91 8.32 -17.65
CA ARG A 248 -8.94 7.61 -18.94
C ARG A 248 -8.31 8.41 -20.08
N GLU A 249 -8.53 9.72 -20.14
CA GLU A 249 -7.95 10.59 -21.16
C GLU A 249 -6.42 10.61 -21.12
N TYR A 250 -5.84 10.52 -19.92
CA TYR A 250 -4.40 10.38 -19.76
C TYR A 250 -3.88 9.13 -20.49
N TYR A 251 -4.50 7.97 -20.28
CA TYR A 251 -4.10 6.74 -20.98
C TYR A 251 -4.44 6.77 -22.48
N ALA A 252 -5.53 7.42 -22.86
CA ALA A 252 -5.86 7.63 -24.27
C ALA A 252 -4.75 8.40 -25.01
N SER A 253 -4.15 9.41 -24.37
CA SER A 253 -2.98 10.12 -24.91
C SER A 253 -1.73 9.26 -25.08
N LEU A 254 -1.67 8.09 -24.44
CA LEU A 254 -0.59 7.09 -24.54
C LEU A 254 -0.89 5.97 -25.56
N GLY A 255 -2.00 6.09 -26.30
CA GLY A 255 -2.43 5.12 -27.30
C GLY A 255 -3.30 3.98 -26.77
N TYR A 256 -3.83 4.10 -25.55
CA TYR A 256 -4.82 3.15 -25.05
C TYR A 256 -6.22 3.52 -25.53
N HIS A 257 -7.09 2.53 -25.71
CA HIS A 257 -8.51 2.74 -25.99
C HIS A 257 -9.37 2.04 -24.93
N LEU A 258 -10.62 2.44 -24.81
CA LEU A 258 -11.52 1.90 -23.80
C LEU A 258 -12.15 0.59 -24.31
N GLU A 259 -11.87 -0.50 -23.60
CA GLU A 259 -12.58 -1.77 -23.73
C GLU A 259 -13.11 -2.12 -22.34
N HIS A 260 -14.41 -1.84 -22.11
CA HIS A 260 -14.97 -1.87 -20.77
C HIS A 260 -14.71 -3.20 -20.04
N PRO A 261 -14.19 -3.16 -18.79
CA PRO A 261 -13.98 -1.98 -17.92
C PRO A 261 -12.59 -1.31 -17.99
N TYR A 262 -11.70 -1.74 -18.89
CA TYR A 262 -10.27 -1.39 -18.91
C TYR A 262 -9.89 -0.38 -19.99
N MET A 263 -8.74 0.27 -19.82
CA MET A 263 -8.02 0.89 -20.93
C MET A 263 -7.03 -0.13 -21.49
N VAL A 264 -7.09 -0.42 -22.78
CA VAL A 264 -6.34 -1.50 -23.43
C VAL A 264 -5.44 -0.97 -24.54
N LYS A 265 -4.31 -1.62 -24.74
CA LYS A 265 -3.37 -1.36 -25.82
C LYS A 265 -2.71 -2.66 -26.25
N ASP A 266 -2.67 -2.90 -27.55
CA ASP A 266 -1.89 -4.01 -28.11
C ASP A 266 -0.40 -3.69 -28.03
N LEU A 267 0.37 -4.70 -27.65
CA LEU A 267 1.81 -4.61 -27.53
C LEU A 267 2.44 -4.99 -28.88
#